data_AF-A0A536EU72-F1
#
_entry.id   AF-A0A536EU72-F1
#
_cell.length_a   1.000
_cell.length_b   1.000
_cell.length_c   1.000
_cell.angle_alpha   90.00
_cell.angle_beta   90.00
_cell.angle_gamma   90.00
#
_symmetry.space_group_name_H-M   'P 1'
#
loop_
_entity.id
_entity.type
_entity.pdbx_description
1 polymer ?
#
loop_
_entity_poly.entity_id
_entity_poly.type
_entity_poly.pdbx_seq_one_letter_code
_entity_poly.pdbx_strand_id
1 'polypeptide(L)' 'MADEVEVQCVDVTFIGPPPVRQIERASGVTEVEVDGSVLRCTVSGSFQPFLEALRGHEVVSLTSTLKE' A
#
# COMPACT_ATOMS: atom_id res chain seq x y z
N MET A 1 24.16 4.45 9.13
CA MET A 1 23.92 3.87 7.79
C MET A 1 22.44 4.04 7.55
N ALA A 2 22.05 5.10 6.84
CA ALA A 2 20.67 5.24 6.41
C ALA A 2 20.57 4.36 5.17
N ASP A 3 19.96 3.20 5.32
CA ASP A 3 19.48 2.43 4.18
C ASP A 3 18.53 3.38 3.44
N GLU A 4 18.90 3.81 2.23
CA GLU A 4 17.98 4.54 1.35
C GLU A 4 16.92 3.55 0.93
N VAL A 5 15.97 3.31 1.83
CA VAL A 5 14.90 2.35 1.64
C VAL A 5 14.07 2.85 0.46
N GLU A 6 14.04 2.09 -0.63
CA GLU A 6 13.25 2.43 -1.81
C GLU A 6 11.82 2.74 -1.39
N VAL A 7 11.40 3.98 -1.64
CA VAL A 7 10.07 4.48 -1.31
C VAL A 7 9.23 4.41 -2.59
N GLN A 8 8.12 3.68 -2.52
CA GLN A 8 7.21 3.50 -3.64
C GLN A 8 5.82 3.98 -3.25
N CYS A 9 5.22 4.79 -4.10
CA CYS A 9 3.82 5.18 -3.96
C CYS A 9 2.95 4.11 -4.63
N VAL A 10 1.96 3.59 -3.92
CA VAL A 10 1.11 2.50 -4.38
C VAL A 10 -0.33 2.95 -4.35
N ASP A 11 -0.96 2.93 -5.52
CA ASP A 11 -2.37 3.16 -5.75
C ASP A 11 -3.07 1.83 -5.96
N VAL A 12 -4.07 1.54 -5.13
CA VAL A 12 -4.85 0.31 -5.21
C VAL A 12 -6.33 0.63 -5.25
N THR A 13 -7.01 0.10 -6.27
CA THR A 13 -8.47 0.19 -6.39
C THR A 13 -9.08 -1.14 -5.99
N PHE A 14 -10.12 -1.10 -5.16
CA PHE A 14 -10.83 -2.29 -4.67
C PHE A 14 -12.26 -2.35 -5.21
N ILE A 15 -12.83 -3.56 -5.28
CA ILE A 15 -14.26 -3.75 -5.61
C ILE A 15 -15.17 -3.30 -4.45
N GLY A 16 -14.62 -3.17 -3.24
CA GLY A 16 -15.33 -2.77 -2.02
C GLY A 16 -14.50 -1.85 -1.13
N PRO A 17 -14.87 -1.69 0.15
CA PRO A 17 -14.12 -0.82 1.06
C PRO A 17 -12.70 -1.34 1.26
N PRO A 18 -11.66 -0.50 1.10
CA PRO A 18 -10.27 -0.91 1.26
C PRO A 18 -9.94 -1.26 2.73
N PRO A 19 -9.03 -2.23 2.97
CA PRO A 19 -8.63 -2.65 4.31
C PRO A 19 -7.61 -1.70 4.96
N VAL A 20 -8.01 -0.44 5.16
CA VAL A 20 -7.13 0.65 5.65
C VAL A 20 -6.37 0.25 6.91
N ARG A 21 -7.08 -0.27 7.91
CA ARG A 21 -6.50 -0.69 9.19
C ARG A 21 -5.49 -1.83 9.08
N GLN A 22 -5.62 -2.71 8.08
CA GLN A 22 -4.65 -3.79 7.89
C GLN A 22 -3.39 -3.25 7.22
N ILE A 23 -3.57 -2.35 6.24
CA ILE A 23 -2.50 -1.72 5.49
C ILE A 23 -1.69 -0.78 6.39
N GLU A 24 -2.32 0.03 7.24
CA GLU A 24 -1.63 0.86 8.23
C GLU A 24 -0.81 0.06 9.25
N ARG A 25 -1.15 -1.22 9.46
CA ARG A 25 -0.41 -2.13 10.34
C ARG A 25 0.68 -2.91 9.62
N ALA A 26 0.75 -2.82 8.30
CA ALA A 26 1.79 -3.47 7.52
C ALA A 26 3.12 -2.77 7.75
N SER A 27 4.17 -3.57 7.96
CA SER A 27 5.51 -3.04 8.18
C SER A 27 6.00 -2.31 6.93
N GLY A 28 6.54 -1.10 7.09
CA GLY A 28 7.04 -0.30 5.97
C GLY A 28 5.94 0.43 5.19
N VAL A 29 4.68 0.41 5.63
CA VAL A 29 3.61 1.17 4.98
C VAL A 29 3.31 2.45 5.77
N THR A 30 3.23 3.57 5.06
CA THR A 30 3.00 4.91 5.60
C THR A 30 2.13 5.73 4.65
N GLU A 31 1.72 6.94 5.04
CA GLU A 31 0.90 7.84 4.21
C GLU A 31 -0.33 7.13 3.58
N VAL A 32 -1.09 6.39 4.39
CA VAL A 32 -2.28 5.66 3.91
C VAL A 32 -3.46 6.63 3.80
N GLU A 33 -3.89 6.89 2.58
CA GLU A 33 -5.04 7.70 2.23
C GLU A 33 -6.09 6.86 1.51
N VAL A 34 -7.37 7.16 1.75
CA VAL A 34 -8.48 6.48 1.08
C VAL A 34 -9.44 7.48 0.51
N ASP A 35 -9.72 7.30 -0.78
CA ASP A 35 -10.74 8.00 -1.54
C ASP A 35 -11.75 6.98 -2.08
N GLY A 36 -12.82 6.75 -1.29
CA GLY A 36 -13.85 5.77 -1.61
C GLY A 36 -13.31 4.34 -1.70
N SER A 37 -13.20 3.83 -2.93
CA SER A 37 -12.68 2.49 -3.23
C SER A 37 -11.20 2.49 -3.64
N VAL A 38 -10.56 3.66 -3.69
CA VAL A 38 -9.14 3.81 -4.01
C VAL A 38 -8.38 4.05 -2.72
N LEU A 39 -7.29 3.31 -2.54
CA LEU A 39 -6.34 3.50 -1.46
C LEU A 39 -5.00 3.89 -2.06
N ARG A 40 -4.40 4.95 -1.52
CA ARG A 40 -3.05 5.38 -1.84
C ARG A 40 -2.19 5.21 -0.59
N CYS A 41 -1.01 4.63 -0.74
CA CYS A 41 -0.10 4.47 0.37
C CYS A 41 1.35 4.49 -0.09
N THR A 42 2.24 4.83 0.83
CA THR A 42 3.67 4.81 0.62
C THR A 42 4.25 3.54 1.23
N VAL A 43 4.89 2.71 0.42
CA VAL A 43 5.58 1.49 0.84
C VAL A 43 7.08 1.74 0.80
N SER A 44 7.75 1.49 1.91
CA SER A 44 9.20 1.58 2.06
C SER A 44 9.78 0.18 2.23
N GLY A 45 10.62 -0.22 1.29
CA GLY A 45 11.36 -1.48 1.34
C GLY A 45 10.56 -2.63 0.74
N SER A 46 10.33 -3.69 1.51
CA SER A 46 9.68 -4.89 0.98
C SER A 46 8.16 -4.75 0.85
N PHE A 47 7.62 -5.15 -0.30
CA PHE A 47 6.17 -5.19 -0.58
C PHE A 47 5.42 -6.35 0.09
N GLN A 48 6.14 -7.34 0.62
CA GLN A 48 5.54 -8.53 1.24
C GLN A 48 4.48 -8.21 2.31
N PRO A 49 4.77 -7.41 3.36
CA PRO A 49 3.78 -7.08 4.39
C PRO A 49 2.57 -6.33 3.82
N PHE A 50 2.77 -5.52 2.77
CA PHE A 50 1.68 -4.83 2.10
C PHE A 50 0.76 -5.81 1.36
N LEU A 51 1.31 -6.74 0.57
CA LEU A 51 0.53 -7.77 -0.12
C LEU A 51 -0.21 -8.69 0.88
N GLU A 52 0.39 -9.00 2.03
CA GLU A 52 -0.28 -9.74 3.09
C GLU A 52 -1.47 -8.97 3.68
N ALA A 53 -1.39 -7.65 3.81
CA ALA A 53 -2.51 -6.83 4.26
C ALA A 53 -3.67 -6.79 3.25
N LEU A 54 -3.37 -6.91 1.95
CA LEU A 54 -4.37 -7.03 0.88
C LEU A 54 -5.05 -8.41 0.84
N ARG A 55 -4.49 -9.41 1.53
CA ARG A 55 -5.00 -10.77 1.49
C ARG A 55 -6.45 -10.84 1.92
N GLY A 56 -7.27 -11.52 1.12
CA GLY A 56 -8.71 -11.66 1.35
C GLY A 56 -9.56 -10.48 0.88
N HIS A 57 -8.95 -9.46 0.26
CA HIS A 57 -9.63 -8.33 -0.35
C HIS A 57 -9.46 -8.39 -1.87
N GLU A 58 -10.53 -8.08 -2.60
CA GLU A 58 -10.51 -8.11 -4.06
C GLU A 58 -10.00 -6.77 -4.62
N VAL A 59 -8.86 -6.85 -5.31
CA VAL A 59 -8.16 -5.72 -5.92
C VAL A 59 -8.49 -5.67 -7.41
N VAL A 60 -8.96 -4.51 -7.87
CA VAL A 60 -9.26 -4.21 -9.28
C VAL A 60 -8.02 -3.78 -10.03
N SER A 61 -7.23 -2.90 -9.41
CA SER A 61 -6.04 -2.32 -10.02
C SER A 61 -5.03 -2.03 -8.94
N LEU A 62 -3.75 -2.30 -9.21
CA LEU A 62 -2.64 -1.99 -8.34
C LEU A 62 -1.54 -1.38 -9.21
N THR A 63 -1.17 -0.15 -8.89
CA THR A 63 -0.11 0.60 -9.57
C THR A 63 0.91 1.02 -8.54
N SER A 64 2.18 0.69 -8.77
CA SER A 64 3.30 1.12 -7.93
C SER A 64 4.23 2.02 -8.72
N THR A 65 4.49 3.23 -8.22
CA THR A 65 5.44 4.18 -8.78
C THR A 65 6.61 4.37 -7.82
N LEU A 66 7.83 4.35 -8.35
CA LEU A 66 9.01 4.70 -7.55
C LEU A 66 8.92 6.20 -7.23
N LYS A 67 9.11 6.56 -5.96
CA LYS A 67 9.23 7.95 -5.53
C LYS A 67 10.71 8.30 -5.66
N GLU A 68 11.06 9.00 -6.75
CA GLU A 68 12.42 9.52 -7.02
C GLU A 68 12.89 10.57 -6.00
#